data_AF-A0A5C3KBY5-F1
#
_entry.id   AF-A0A5C3KBY5-F1
#
_cell.length_a   1.000
_cell.length_b   1.000
_cell.length_c   1.000
_cell.angle_alpha   90.00
_cell.angle_beta   90.00
_cell.angle_gamma   90.00
#
_symmetry.space_group_name_H-M   'P 1'
#
loop_
_entity.id
_entity.type
_entity.pdbx_description
1 polymer ?
#
loop_
_entity_poly.entity_id
_entity_poly.type
_entity_poly.pdbx_seq_one_letter_code
_entity_poly.pdbx_strand_id
1 'polypeptide(L)'
;MLDKAGISRASTDGETTDDLQICGDCWASLNRTKIPRLSLRNGLYRGRLPQEFADLTWVEEMACALYRNTAHVTRLFNSTSSDQPTVLHGNTCTHEMNVVSTAKVLPCTPANIHGMLSVVFVGPEKFNSSKTGSMFRVRKQKIWHFLMWLRTHNKLYASLDFDPDVAALFPDDGPLPGL
;
A
#
# COMPACT_ATOMS: atom_id res chain seq x y z
N MET A 1 0.58 24.77 10.39
CA MET A 1 1.50 24.24 11.40
C MET A 1 2.56 23.46 10.66
N LEU A 2 3.84 23.79 10.89
CA LEU A 2 4.99 23.09 10.29
C LEU A 2 5.37 21.92 11.20
N ASP A 3 5.72 20.78 10.63
CA ASP A 3 6.27 19.66 11.41
C ASP A 3 7.67 20.04 11.90
N LYS A 4 7.96 19.77 13.18
CA LYS A 4 9.27 20.09 13.78
C LYS A 4 10.42 19.38 13.06
N ALA A 5 10.15 18.23 12.43
CA ALA A 5 11.13 17.50 11.65
C ALA A 5 11.57 18.24 10.37
N GLY A 6 10.81 19.24 9.92
CA GLY A 6 11.15 20.07 8.77
C GLY A 6 11.93 21.35 9.12
N ILE A 7 12.22 21.60 10.41
CA ILE A 7 12.90 22.83 10.86
C ILE A 7 14.27 22.44 11.40
N SER A 8 15.34 22.93 10.78
CA SER A 8 16.71 22.81 11.26
C SER A 8 17.19 24.16 11.79
N ARG A 9 17.78 24.17 12.98
CA ARG A 9 18.37 25.39 13.54
C ARG A 9 19.84 25.45 13.16
N ALA A 10 20.23 26.53 12.49
CA ALA A 10 21.61 26.89 12.27
C ALA A 10 21.99 28.02 13.24
N SER A 11 23.18 27.93 13.82
CA SER A 11 23.76 28.99 14.65
C SER A 11 25.13 29.31 14.07
N THR A 12 25.24 30.50 13.49
CA THR A 12 26.50 31.07 12.98
C THR A 12 26.64 32.46 13.58
N ASP A 13 27.77 32.71 14.24
CA ASP A 13 28.18 34.03 14.74
C ASP A 13 27.18 34.77 15.65
N GLY A 14 26.52 34.04 16.56
CA GLY A 14 25.62 34.62 17.57
C GLY A 14 24.21 34.94 17.06
N GLU A 15 23.92 34.68 15.79
CA GLU A 15 22.59 34.80 15.20
C GLU A 15 21.99 33.39 14.95
N THR A 16 20.75 33.19 15.41
CA THR A 16 20.03 31.92 15.23
C THR A 16 19.09 32.03 14.04
N THR A 17 19.35 31.24 12.99
CA THR A 17 18.46 31.12 11.82
C THR A 17 17.76 29.76 11.83
N ASP A 18 16.45 29.76 11.56
CA ASP A 18 15.67 28.55 11.35
C ASP A 18 15.60 28.25 9.85
N ASP A 19 16.24 27.17 9.41
CA ASP A 19 16.17 26.65 8.05
C ASP A 19 14.96 25.72 7.90
N LEU A 20 14.16 25.95 6.86
CA LEU A 20 12.97 25.15 6.57
C LEU A 20 13.23 24.17 5.42
N GLN A 21 13.18 22.88 5.73
CA GLN A 21 13.28 21.79 4.76
C GLN A 21 11.89 21.46 4.20
N ILE A 22 11.70 21.70 2.90
CA ILE A 22 10.45 21.44 2.20
C ILE A 22 10.72 20.48 1.04
N CYS A 23 9.91 19.43 0.89
CA CYS A 23 10.01 18.54 -0.28
C CYS A 23 9.59 19.25 -1.57
N GLY A 24 10.05 18.75 -2.72
CA GLY A 24 9.76 19.35 -4.04
C GLY A 24 8.27 19.56 -4.32
N ASP A 25 7.41 18.61 -3.95
CA ASP A 25 5.96 18.70 -4.16
C ASP A 25 5.30 19.82 -3.34
N CYS A 26 5.71 19.94 -2.07
CA CYS A 26 5.24 21.01 -1.20
C CYS A 26 5.76 22.37 -1.67
N TRP A 27 7.02 22.46 -2.05
CA TRP A 27 7.61 23.68 -2.61
C TRP A 27 6.89 24.11 -3.89
N ALA A 28 6.68 23.19 -4.83
CA ALA A 28 5.97 23.45 -6.09
C ALA A 28 4.52 23.93 -5.86
N SER A 29 3.84 23.38 -4.85
CA SER A 29 2.49 23.83 -4.45
C SER A 29 2.51 25.23 -3.85
N LEU A 30 3.44 25.50 -2.93
CA LEU A 30 3.59 26.79 -2.25
C LEU A 30 3.99 27.90 -3.22
N ASN A 31 4.89 27.62 -4.17
CA ASN A 31 5.29 28.59 -5.21
C ASN A 31 4.12 28.99 -6.12
N ARG A 32 3.09 28.14 -6.23
CA ARG A 32 1.84 28.43 -6.93
C ARG A 32 0.75 28.98 -6.00
N THR A 33 1.11 29.40 -4.78
CA THR A 33 0.18 29.85 -3.73
C THR A 33 -0.95 28.85 -3.42
N LYS A 34 -0.71 27.55 -3.62
CA LYS A 34 -1.65 26.46 -3.31
C LYS A 34 -1.27 25.74 -2.02
N ILE A 35 -2.28 25.19 -1.35
CA ILE A 35 -2.07 24.33 -0.19
C ILE A 35 -1.51 22.98 -0.67
N PRO A 36 -0.35 22.50 -0.15
CA PRO A 36 0.17 21.20 -0.53
C PRO A 36 -0.80 20.07 -0.22
N ARG A 37 -0.90 19.10 -1.14
CA ARG A 37 -1.90 18.02 -1.11
C ARG A 37 -1.92 17.24 0.20
N LEU A 38 -0.75 16.89 0.76
CA LEU A 38 -0.62 16.07 1.97
C LEU A 38 -0.12 16.89 3.17
N SER A 39 -0.63 18.11 3.34
CA SER A 39 -0.18 19.01 4.40
C SER A 39 -0.94 18.82 5.71
N LEU A 40 -0.34 19.27 6.82
CA LEU A 40 -1.06 19.38 8.09
C LEU A 40 -2.24 20.36 7.99
N ARG A 41 -2.12 21.41 7.14
CA ARG A 41 -3.11 22.48 7.01
C ARG A 41 -4.47 22.00 6.50
N ASN A 42 -4.48 21.03 5.58
CA ASN A 42 -5.72 20.47 5.04
C ASN A 42 -6.14 19.16 5.73
N GLY A 43 -5.47 18.77 6.81
CA GLY A 43 -5.78 17.54 7.54
C GLY A 43 -5.45 16.25 6.77
N LEU A 44 -4.66 16.33 5.68
CA LEU A 44 -4.30 15.18 4.85
C LEU A 44 -2.89 14.65 5.12
N TYR A 45 -2.22 15.15 6.16
CA TYR A 45 -0.97 14.56 6.64
C TYR A 45 -1.24 13.17 7.24
N ARG A 46 -0.48 12.17 6.76
CA ARG A 46 -0.68 10.76 7.13
C ARG A 46 0.37 10.22 8.09
N GLY A 47 1.32 11.05 8.54
CA GLY A 47 2.43 10.61 9.40
C GLY A 47 3.51 9.85 8.64
N ARG A 48 4.36 9.15 9.39
CA ARG A 48 5.40 8.25 8.88
C ARG A 48 5.01 6.81 9.16
N LEU A 49 5.18 5.94 8.16
CA LEU A 49 5.00 4.52 8.32
C LEU A 49 6.24 3.91 9.00
N PRO A 50 6.09 3.07 10.04
CA PRO A 50 7.21 2.33 10.64
C PRO A 50 7.99 1.51 9.61
N GLN A 51 9.31 1.35 9.86
CA GLN A 51 10.20 0.63 8.95
C GLN A 51 9.79 -0.83 8.74
N GLU A 52 9.18 -1.47 9.75
CA GLU A 52 8.66 -2.85 9.65
C GLU A 52 7.57 -3.04 8.60
N PHE A 53 6.89 -1.96 8.19
CA PHE A 53 5.83 -1.96 7.19
C PHE A 53 6.25 -1.32 5.87
N ALA A 54 7.52 -0.89 5.73
CA ALA A 54 8.02 -0.22 4.53
C ALA A 54 8.01 -1.12 3.28
N ASP A 55 8.04 -2.44 3.49
CA ASP A 55 7.98 -3.48 2.47
C ASP A 55 6.63 -4.20 2.43
N LEU A 56 5.54 -3.57 2.91
CA LEU A 56 4.18 -4.09 2.68
C LEU A 56 3.93 -4.26 1.17
N THR A 57 3.39 -5.41 0.78
CA THR A 57 2.95 -5.61 -0.60
C THR A 57 1.59 -4.94 -0.78
N TRP A 58 1.29 -4.52 -2.00
CA TRP A 58 -0.02 -3.94 -2.31
C TRP A 58 -1.18 -4.91 -2.03
N VAL A 59 -0.94 -6.23 -2.08
CA VAL A 59 -1.94 -7.24 -1.68
C VAL A 59 -2.13 -7.29 -0.16
N GLU A 60 -1.06 -7.12 0.62
CA GLU A 60 -1.17 -6.97 2.08
C GLU A 60 -1.92 -5.68 2.45
N GLU A 61 -1.67 -4.58 1.73
CA GLU A 61 -2.45 -3.34 1.84
C GLU A 61 -3.92 -3.58 1.48
N MET A 62 -4.19 -4.31 0.38
CA MET A 62 -5.54 -4.72 0.00
C MET A 62 -6.20 -5.60 1.05
N ALA A 63 -5.47 -6.44 1.79
CA ALA A 63 -6.04 -7.23 2.89
C ALA A 63 -6.46 -6.33 4.06
N CYS A 64 -5.72 -5.23 4.30
CA CYS A 64 -5.96 -4.32 5.41
C CYS A 64 -6.90 -3.15 5.07
N ALA A 65 -7.23 -2.91 3.80
CA ALA A 65 -8.02 -1.75 3.42
C ALA A 65 -9.44 -1.73 4.04
N LEU A 66 -9.86 -0.60 4.60
CA LEU A 66 -11.24 -0.43 5.08
C LEU A 66 -12.22 -0.19 3.93
N TYR A 67 -11.83 0.66 2.97
CA TYR A 67 -12.64 1.05 1.83
C TYR A 67 -11.99 0.54 0.56
N ARG A 68 -12.78 -0.11 -0.29
CA ARG A 68 -12.34 -0.53 -1.63
C ARG A 68 -13.36 -0.07 -2.66
N ASN A 69 -12.84 0.59 -3.68
CA ASN A 69 -13.62 1.13 -4.80
C ASN A 69 -12.98 0.78 -6.14
N THR A 70 -12.00 -0.12 -6.18
CA THR A 70 -11.30 -0.48 -7.41
C THR A 70 -11.22 -1.98 -7.62
N ALA A 71 -11.44 -2.40 -8.86
CA ALA A 71 -11.12 -3.74 -9.35
C ALA A 71 -9.83 -3.67 -10.17
N HIS A 72 -8.95 -4.65 -9.99
CA HIS A 72 -7.65 -4.75 -10.63
C HIS A 72 -7.64 -5.95 -11.57
N VAL A 73 -7.26 -5.72 -12.82
CA VAL A 73 -7.06 -6.77 -13.81
C VAL A 73 -5.60 -6.74 -14.23
N THR A 74 -4.83 -7.71 -13.77
CA THR A 74 -3.42 -7.87 -14.14
C THR A 74 -3.30 -8.90 -15.26
N ARG A 75 -2.74 -8.50 -16.40
CA ARG A 75 -2.32 -9.45 -17.44
C ARG A 75 -0.83 -9.70 -17.32
N LEU A 76 -0.44 -10.96 -17.24
CA LEU A 76 0.93 -11.40 -17.11
C LEU A 76 1.28 -12.27 -18.31
N PHE A 77 2.33 -11.90 -19.02
CA PHE A 77 2.85 -12.60 -20.18
C PHE A 77 4.14 -13.30 -19.78
N ASN A 78 4.22 -14.59 -20.08
CA ASN A 78 5.45 -15.36 -19.91
C ASN A 78 6.27 -15.22 -21.19
N SER A 79 7.45 -14.61 -21.08
CA SER A 79 8.35 -14.53 -22.22
C SER A 79 9.32 -15.70 -22.20
N THR A 80 9.44 -16.37 -23.34
CA THR A 80 10.45 -17.40 -23.58
C THR A 80 11.70 -16.84 -24.27
N SER A 81 11.73 -15.54 -24.59
CA SER A 81 12.86 -14.91 -25.28
C SER A 81 14.00 -14.63 -24.30
N SER A 82 15.22 -15.07 -24.64
CA SER A 82 16.45 -14.77 -23.90
C SER A 82 16.74 -13.28 -23.74
N ASP A 83 16.15 -12.45 -24.61
CA ASP A 83 16.41 -11.02 -24.71
C ASP A 83 15.55 -10.20 -23.72
N GLN A 84 14.58 -10.83 -23.05
CA GLN A 84 13.80 -10.17 -22.00
C GLN A 84 14.35 -10.52 -20.61
N PRO A 85 14.72 -9.52 -19.80
CA PRO A 85 15.35 -9.76 -18.49
C PRO A 85 14.39 -10.34 -17.45
N THR A 86 13.07 -10.20 -17.67
CA THR A 86 12.03 -10.68 -16.76
C THR A 86 11.29 -11.87 -17.35
N VAL A 87 11.22 -12.97 -16.58
CA VAL A 87 10.43 -14.18 -16.92
C VAL A 87 8.95 -13.84 -17.14
N LEU A 88 8.45 -12.82 -16.44
CA LEU A 88 7.07 -12.37 -16.51
C LEU A 88 7.02 -10.84 -16.69
N HIS A 89 6.29 -10.36 -17.69
CA HIS A 89 5.99 -8.94 -17.88
C HIS A 89 4.48 -8.74 -18.02
N GLY A 90 3.97 -7.54 -17.77
CA GLY A 90 2.53 -7.37 -17.75
C GLY A 90 2.07 -5.94 -17.49
N ASN A 91 0.75 -5.78 -17.49
CA ASN A 91 0.09 -4.55 -17.10
C ASN A 91 -1.02 -4.83 -16.07
N THR A 92 -1.34 -3.83 -15.26
CA THR A 92 -2.51 -3.85 -14.38
C THR A 92 -3.44 -2.72 -14.77
N CYS A 93 -4.67 -3.04 -15.14
CA CYS A 93 -5.75 -2.09 -15.34
C CYS A 93 -6.56 -1.99 -14.05
N THR A 94 -6.79 -0.77 -13.59
CA THR A 94 -7.59 -0.49 -12.40
C THR A 94 -8.88 0.20 -12.80
N HIS A 95 -10.02 -0.37 -12.45
CA HIS A 95 -11.36 0.15 -12.75
C HIS A 95 -12.07 0.55 -11.48
N GLU A 96 -12.70 1.72 -11.46
CA GLU A 96 -13.56 2.12 -10.35
C GLU A 96 -14.82 1.24 -10.32
N MET A 97 -15.18 0.76 -9.13
CA MET A 97 -16.42 0.05 -8.86
C MET A 97 -17.48 1.07 -8.44
N ASN A 98 -18.68 0.98 -9.01
CA ASN A 98 -19.83 1.82 -8.64
C ASN A 98 -20.35 1.57 -7.21
N VAL A 99 -19.76 0.60 -6.51
CA VAL A 99 -20.07 0.27 -5.12
C VAL A 99 -18.81 0.37 -4.28
N VAL A 100 -18.86 1.18 -3.22
CA VAL A 100 -17.81 1.20 -2.20
C VAL A 100 -18.06 0.01 -1.27
N SER A 101 -17.16 -0.98 -1.31
CA SER A 101 -17.18 -2.07 -0.35
C SER A 101 -16.48 -1.61 0.92
N THR A 102 -17.25 -1.43 1.99
CA THR A 102 -16.72 -1.13 3.33
C THR A 102 -16.56 -2.45 4.09
N ALA A 103 -15.33 -2.75 4.49
CA ALA A 103 -15.05 -3.93 5.29
C ALA A 103 -15.73 -3.80 6.67
N LYS A 104 -16.55 -4.79 7.04
CA LYS A 104 -17.11 -4.91 8.40
C LYS A 104 -16.15 -5.65 9.34
N VAL A 105 -15.32 -6.52 8.78
CA VAL A 105 -14.34 -7.35 9.48
C VAL A 105 -13.03 -7.28 8.69
N LEU A 106 -11.91 -7.17 9.39
CA LEU A 106 -10.57 -7.21 8.79
C LEU A 106 -9.72 -8.34 9.41
N PRO A 107 -8.69 -8.85 8.73
CA PRO A 107 -8.35 -8.59 7.33
C PRO A 107 -9.47 -9.05 6.38
N CYS A 108 -9.50 -8.53 5.16
CA CYS A 108 -10.39 -9.07 4.15
C CYS A 108 -9.98 -10.49 3.79
N THR A 109 -10.95 -11.36 3.58
CA THR A 109 -10.68 -12.75 3.19
C THR A 109 -9.94 -12.81 1.85
N PRO A 110 -9.08 -13.81 1.62
CA PRO A 110 -8.47 -14.02 0.30
C PRO A 110 -9.49 -14.09 -0.84
N ALA A 111 -10.64 -14.72 -0.60
CA ALA A 111 -11.74 -14.79 -1.56
C ALA A 111 -12.31 -13.42 -1.95
N ASN A 112 -12.46 -12.50 -0.99
CA ASN A 112 -12.89 -11.13 -1.27
C ASN A 112 -11.83 -10.39 -2.08
N ILE A 113 -10.54 -10.54 -1.73
CA ILE A 113 -9.45 -9.92 -2.48
C ILE A 113 -9.44 -10.43 -3.92
N HIS A 114 -9.59 -11.73 -4.14
CA HIS A 114 -9.68 -12.34 -5.46
C HIS A 114 -10.88 -11.85 -6.27
N GLY A 115 -12.03 -11.58 -5.62
CA GLY A 115 -13.18 -10.95 -6.28
C GLY A 115 -12.91 -9.56 -6.85
N MET A 116 -11.86 -8.87 -6.38
CA MET A 116 -11.43 -7.56 -6.88
C MET A 116 -10.12 -7.63 -7.65
N LEU A 117 -9.46 -8.78 -7.73
CA LEU A 117 -8.18 -8.97 -8.38
C LEU A 117 -8.27 -10.15 -9.33
N SER A 118 -8.34 -9.85 -10.62
CA SER A 118 -8.24 -10.86 -11.68
C SER A 118 -6.82 -10.88 -12.22
N VAL A 119 -6.18 -12.05 -12.19
CA VAL A 119 -4.87 -12.26 -12.82
C VAL A 119 -5.03 -13.18 -14.02
N VAL A 120 -4.72 -12.65 -15.20
CA VAL A 120 -4.80 -13.37 -16.47
C VAL A 120 -3.39 -13.69 -16.93
N PHE A 121 -3.02 -14.97 -16.88
CA PHE A 121 -1.76 -15.45 -17.41
C PHE A 121 -1.89 -15.78 -18.90
N VAL A 122 -1.01 -15.20 -19.71
CA VAL A 122 -0.94 -15.41 -21.16
C VAL A 122 0.42 -16.01 -21.49
N GLY A 123 0.45 -17.29 -21.83
CA GLY A 123 1.68 -17.97 -22.20
C GLY A 123 1.45 -19.44 -22.52
N PRO A 124 2.46 -20.11 -23.10
CA PRO A 124 2.37 -21.52 -23.47
C PRO A 124 2.42 -22.48 -22.27
N GLU A 125 2.97 -22.03 -21.13
CA GLU A 125 3.11 -22.82 -19.92
C GLU A 125 1.90 -22.68 -18.98
N LYS A 126 1.73 -23.63 -18.06
CA LYS A 126 0.82 -23.41 -16.93
C LYS A 126 1.39 -22.33 -16.00
N PHE A 127 0.51 -21.51 -15.45
CA PHE A 127 0.89 -20.51 -14.46
C PHE A 127 1.58 -21.17 -13.26
N ASN A 128 2.73 -20.63 -12.89
CA ASN A 128 3.42 -21.00 -11.67
C ASN A 128 3.51 -19.76 -10.78
N SER A 129 2.78 -19.78 -9.66
CA SER A 129 2.72 -18.67 -8.72
C SER A 129 4.10 -18.29 -8.16
N SER A 130 5.06 -19.22 -8.11
CA SER A 130 6.44 -18.91 -7.68
C SER A 130 7.15 -17.94 -8.63
N LYS A 131 6.73 -17.86 -9.91
CA LYS A 131 7.29 -16.94 -10.91
C LYS A 131 6.78 -15.50 -10.77
N THR A 132 5.76 -15.24 -9.94
CA THR A 132 5.22 -13.88 -9.73
C THR A 132 6.02 -13.03 -8.74
N GLY A 133 7.06 -13.61 -8.13
CA GLY A 133 7.93 -12.90 -7.19
C GLY A 133 7.14 -12.35 -5.99
N SER A 134 7.34 -11.06 -5.69
CA SER A 134 6.66 -10.37 -4.59
C SER A 134 5.31 -9.77 -4.99
N MET A 135 4.91 -9.84 -6.26
CA MET A 135 3.73 -9.11 -6.76
C MET A 135 2.45 -9.51 -6.04
N PHE A 136 2.23 -10.81 -5.81
CA PHE A 136 1.04 -11.29 -5.08
C PHE A 136 1.38 -11.96 -3.76
N ARG A 137 2.57 -11.65 -3.23
CA ARG A 137 3.04 -12.21 -1.97
C ARG A 137 2.27 -11.60 -0.80
N VAL A 138 1.89 -12.44 0.15
CA VAL A 138 1.22 -12.08 1.40
C VAL A 138 1.89 -12.78 2.56
N ARG A 139 2.00 -12.08 3.69
CA ARG A 139 2.53 -12.62 4.95
C ARG A 139 1.51 -12.41 6.06
N LYS A 140 0.95 -13.51 6.59
CA LYS A 140 -0.07 -13.48 7.65
C LYS A 140 0.32 -12.59 8.82
N GLN A 141 1.52 -12.78 9.37
CA GLN A 141 2.00 -12.02 10.52
C GLN A 141 2.08 -10.53 10.22
N LYS A 142 2.49 -10.16 9.00
CA LYS A 142 2.64 -8.77 8.61
C LYS A 142 1.30 -8.06 8.47
N ILE A 143 0.32 -8.73 7.87
CA ILE A 143 -1.08 -8.27 7.81
C ILE A 143 -1.61 -8.04 9.22
N TRP A 144 -1.43 -9.02 10.11
CA TRP A 144 -1.93 -8.93 11.49
C TRP A 144 -1.29 -7.79 12.28
N HIS A 145 0.04 -7.68 12.25
CA HIS A 145 0.77 -6.61 12.93
C HIS A 145 0.39 -5.23 12.38
N PHE A 146 0.20 -5.12 11.06
CA PHE A 146 -0.20 -3.86 10.46
C PHE A 146 -1.61 -3.44 10.89
N LEU A 147 -2.57 -4.37 10.99
CA LEU A 147 -3.90 -4.09 11.54
C LEU A 147 -3.85 -3.64 13.01
N MET A 148 -3.05 -4.32 13.84
CA MET A 148 -2.81 -3.93 15.24
C MET A 148 -2.24 -2.51 15.34
N TRP A 149 -1.27 -2.18 14.50
CA TRP A 149 -0.69 -0.85 14.42
C TRP A 149 -1.72 0.19 13.96
N LEU A 150 -2.52 -0.12 12.92
CA LEU A 150 -3.57 0.76 12.42
C LEU A 150 -4.64 1.05 13.48
N ARG A 151 -5.04 0.08 14.30
CA ARG A 151 -6.01 0.30 15.39
C ARG A 151 -5.57 1.37 16.38
N THR A 152 -4.26 1.47 16.64
CA THR A 152 -3.70 2.44 17.60
C THR A 152 -3.35 3.78 16.96
N HIS A 153 -3.08 3.82 15.65
CA HIS A 153 -2.58 5.02 14.96
C HIS A 153 -3.58 5.65 13.97
N ASN A 154 -4.66 4.96 13.63
CA ASN A 154 -5.66 5.43 12.68
C ASN A 154 -7.08 5.31 13.26
N LYS A 155 -7.73 6.46 13.47
CA LYS A 155 -9.08 6.55 14.04
C LYS A 155 -10.13 5.74 13.27
N LEU A 156 -9.93 5.53 11.97
CA LEU A 156 -10.83 4.71 11.15
C LEU A 156 -10.80 3.22 11.51
N TYR A 157 -9.72 2.76 12.14
CA TYR A 157 -9.50 1.36 12.52
C TYR A 157 -9.69 1.10 14.02
N ALA A 158 -9.86 2.16 14.82
CA ALA A 158 -9.90 2.07 16.28
C ALA A 158 -11.05 1.19 16.80
N SER A 159 -12.20 1.21 16.10
CA SER A 159 -13.42 0.47 16.47
C SER A 159 -13.71 -0.72 15.55
N LEU A 160 -12.75 -1.14 14.71
CA LEU A 160 -12.95 -2.27 13.81
C LEU A 160 -12.61 -3.58 14.49
N ASP A 161 -13.41 -4.60 14.19
CA ASP A 161 -13.15 -5.97 14.60
C ASP A 161 -12.14 -6.62 13.67
N PHE A 162 -11.15 -7.27 14.29
CA PHE A 162 -10.15 -8.04 13.59
C PHE A 162 -10.29 -9.51 13.92
N ASP A 163 -10.54 -10.30 12.88
CA ASP A 163 -10.87 -11.71 13.01
C ASP A 163 -9.61 -12.56 12.80
N PRO A 164 -9.13 -13.26 13.85
CA PRO A 164 -7.95 -14.11 13.75
C PRO A 164 -8.20 -15.34 12.85
N ASP A 165 -9.44 -15.81 12.73
CA ASP A 165 -9.77 -16.95 11.88
C ASP A 165 -9.66 -16.56 10.40
N VAL A 166 -10.04 -15.31 10.06
CA VAL A 166 -9.81 -14.77 8.71
C VAL A 166 -8.32 -14.56 8.45
N ALA A 167 -7.55 -14.10 9.43
CA ALA A 167 -6.09 -14.00 9.31
C ALA A 167 -5.44 -15.37 9.07
N ALA A 168 -5.98 -16.44 9.67
CA ALA A 168 -5.50 -17.81 9.49
C ALA A 168 -5.70 -18.36 8.06
N LEU A 169 -6.54 -17.72 7.24
CA LEU A 169 -6.71 -18.07 5.82
C LEU A 169 -5.49 -17.70 4.96
N PHE A 170 -4.61 -16.81 5.45
CA PHE A 170 -3.40 -16.40 4.76
C PHE A 170 -2.22 -17.33 5.08
N PRO A 171 -1.31 -17.59 4.12
CA PRO A 171 -0.07 -18.31 4.40
C PRO A 171 0.85 -17.49 5.31
N ASP A 172 1.74 -18.17 6.04
CA ASP A 172 2.78 -17.50 6.83
C ASP A 172 3.63 -16.57 5.95
N ASP A 173 4.02 -17.07 4.79
CA ASP A 173 4.66 -16.32 3.71
C ASP A 173 4.45 -17.06 2.38
N GLY A 174 3.77 -16.45 1.42
CA GLY A 174 3.49 -17.10 0.14
C GLY A 174 2.60 -16.29 -0.79
N PRO A 175 2.18 -16.86 -1.92
CA PRO A 175 1.23 -16.21 -2.82
C PRO A 175 -0.16 -16.09 -2.15
N LEU A 176 -0.93 -15.08 -2.56
CA LEU A 176 -2.33 -14.93 -2.15
C LEU A 176 -3.12 -16.21 -2.50
N PRO A 177 -3.83 -16.82 -1.54
CA PRO A 177 -4.63 -18.01 -1.79
C PRO A 177 -5.70 -17.78 -2.86
N GLY A 178 -5.81 -18.72 -3.81
CA GLY A 178 -6.79 -18.68 -4.89
C GLY A 178 -6.31 -18.05 -6.20
N LEU A 179 -5.06 -17.59 -6.27
CA LEU A 179 -4.37 -17.21 -7.52
C LEU A 179 -3.97 -18.41 -8.38
#